data_AF-A0A094FRT6-F1
#
_entry.id   AF-A0A094FRT6-F1
#
_cell.length_a   1.000
_cell.length_b   1.000
_cell.length_c   1.000
_cell.angle_alpha   90.00
_cell.angle_beta   90.00
_cell.angle_gamma   90.00
#
_symmetry.space_group_name_H-M   'P 1'
#
loop_
_entity.id
_entity.type
_entity.pdbx_description
1 polymer ?
#
loop_
_entity_poly.entity_id
_entity_poly.type
_entity_poly.pdbx_seq_one_letter_code
_entity_poly.pdbx_strand_id
1 'polypeptide(L)'
;HGWRLQTSTTLVAGNFHCEACRLTCALELHQIDNADHPNSEMDLTERKRKGFWQLVQTDYCFRLYFGRPAMITNIKFKVKLPSLELGPSIVWYTIGCVIPDASFVVSSRIAVIVMEFFDFLEGHPERGSNGVDWKIESLCDQIESLLVDWKIEEVLENDTHPGPGKWMLADLLLNGYMSIILMRRKWYRDWDDASITERSLHVSRKFLKAFILLSEAQTKVGFMTINFAGAYRFMALFTLFSSLLNCYKPYRVHDTVSASEDLLMMTRVCSASKNPTVMKKGPWPMEAIETLLKALQHIIARNLESPCYVLRLTKSTVLRRALSL
;
A
#
# COMPACT_ATOMS: atom_id res chain seq x y z
N HIS A 1 6.07 -23.89 6.73
CA HIS A 1 7.08 -23.17 7.55
C HIS A 1 7.13 -21.65 7.31
N GLY A 2 6.88 -21.12 6.10
CA GLY A 2 6.93 -19.67 5.82
C GLY A 2 5.99 -18.78 6.64
N TRP A 3 4.74 -19.20 6.88
CA TRP A 3 3.76 -18.42 7.66
C TRP A 3 4.17 -18.22 9.13
N ARG A 4 4.82 -19.21 9.76
CA ARG A 4 5.33 -19.11 11.15
C ARG A 4 6.51 -18.14 11.29
N LEU A 5 7.36 -18.07 10.28
CA LEU A 5 8.48 -17.11 10.23
C LEU A 5 7.96 -15.68 10.04
N GLN A 6 6.92 -15.51 9.23
CA GLN A 6 6.33 -14.20 8.99
C GLN A 6 5.60 -13.64 10.21
N THR A 7 4.88 -14.47 10.97
CA THR A 7 4.32 -14.09 12.26
C THR A 7 5.40 -13.75 13.30
N SER A 8 6.55 -14.44 13.27
CA SER A 8 7.70 -14.14 14.13
C SER A 8 8.32 -12.77 13.80
N THR A 9 8.62 -12.48 12.54
CA THR A 9 9.25 -11.22 12.14
C THR A 9 8.34 -10.02 12.35
N THR A 10 7.04 -10.13 12.04
CA THR A 10 6.05 -9.08 12.33
C THR A 10 5.89 -8.84 13.83
N LEU A 11 5.97 -9.89 14.65
CA LEU A 11 5.95 -9.76 16.10
C LEU A 11 7.19 -9.03 16.63
N VAL A 12 8.38 -9.41 16.17
CA VAL A 12 9.64 -8.76 16.55
C VAL A 12 9.66 -7.29 16.10
N ALA A 13 9.27 -7.01 14.86
CA ALA A 13 9.18 -5.64 14.34
C ALA A 13 8.19 -4.79 15.13
N GLY A 14 7.03 -5.36 15.50
CA GLY A 14 6.07 -4.69 16.38
C GLY A 14 6.64 -4.39 17.77
N ASN A 15 7.37 -5.33 18.37
CA ASN A 15 8.00 -5.11 19.68
C ASN A 15 9.09 -4.03 19.61
N PHE A 16 9.91 -4.02 18.56
CA PHE A 16 10.91 -2.98 18.33
C PHE A 16 10.26 -1.61 18.15
N HIS A 17 9.17 -1.54 17.38
CA HIS A 17 8.38 -0.32 17.22
C HIS A 17 7.83 0.20 18.57
N CYS A 18 7.26 -0.68 19.39
CA CYS A 18 6.79 -0.31 20.72
C CYS A 18 7.91 0.28 21.58
N GLU A 19 9.11 -0.34 21.55
CA GLU A 19 10.26 0.14 22.30
C GLU A 19 10.80 1.47 21.77
N ALA A 20 10.84 1.66 20.46
CA ALA A 20 11.20 2.94 19.84
C ALA A 20 10.23 4.06 20.24
N CYS A 21 8.92 3.79 20.29
CA CYS A 21 7.91 4.71 20.80
C CYS A 21 8.16 5.05 22.28
N ARG A 22 8.41 4.04 23.11
CA ARG A 22 8.70 4.22 24.55
C ARG A 22 9.92 5.11 24.78
N LEU A 23 11.01 4.86 24.04
CA LEU A 23 12.24 5.67 24.10
C LEU A 23 12.01 7.10 23.61
N THR A 24 11.23 7.28 22.54
CA THR A 24 10.85 8.61 22.02
C THR A 24 10.09 9.42 23.06
N CYS A 25 9.19 8.78 23.80
CA CYS A 25 8.49 9.42 24.93
C CYS A 25 9.45 9.76 26.08
N ALA A 26 10.31 8.81 26.48
CA ALA A 26 11.26 8.99 27.58
C ALA A 26 12.31 10.07 27.30
N LEU A 27 12.66 10.29 26.03
CA LEU A 27 13.55 11.36 25.57
C LEU A 27 12.83 12.69 25.28
N GLU A 28 11.53 12.77 25.60
CA GLU A 28 10.68 13.95 25.38
C GLU A 28 10.65 14.44 23.93
N LEU A 29 10.95 13.57 22.97
CA LEU A 29 10.98 13.92 21.54
C LEU A 29 9.58 14.26 20.98
N HIS A 30 8.52 13.85 21.68
CA HIS A 30 7.14 14.24 21.38
C HIS A 30 6.81 15.69 21.78
N GLN A 31 7.70 16.36 22.50
CA GLN A 31 7.54 17.75 22.98
C GLN A 31 8.67 18.67 22.48
N ILE A 32 9.37 18.28 21.40
CA ILE A 32 10.53 19.03 20.86
C ILE A 32 10.21 20.52 20.73
N ASP A 33 9.02 20.90 20.26
CA ASP A 33 8.68 22.31 20.02
C ASP A 33 8.00 23.03 21.19
N ASN A 34 8.20 22.55 22.42
CA ASN A 34 7.84 23.30 23.64
C ASN A 34 8.94 24.26 24.11
N ALA A 35 10.20 23.97 23.80
CA ALA A 35 11.33 24.80 24.18
C ALA A 35 11.86 25.58 22.97
N ASP A 36 12.37 26.78 23.22
CA ASP A 36 13.16 27.51 22.24
C ASP A 36 14.56 26.88 22.17
N HIS A 37 14.94 26.42 20.98
CA HIS A 37 16.25 25.81 20.75
C HIS A 37 17.25 26.88 20.30
N PRO A 38 18.48 26.90 20.84
CA PRO A 38 19.52 27.80 20.35
C PRO A 38 19.83 27.49 18.87
N ASN A 39 20.18 28.52 18.08
CA ASN A 39 20.49 28.35 16.65
C ASN A 39 21.57 27.29 16.39
N SER A 40 22.51 27.08 17.33
CA SER A 40 23.55 26.06 17.25
C SER A 40 23.03 24.62 17.27
N GLU A 41 21.79 24.39 17.73
CA GLU A 41 21.15 23.07 17.81
C GLU A 41 20.04 22.89 16.78
N MET A 42 19.85 23.85 15.87
CA MET A 42 18.77 23.82 14.89
C MET A 42 18.84 22.57 14.00
N ASP A 43 20.02 22.22 13.48
CA ASP A 43 20.22 21.01 12.65
C ASP A 43 19.95 19.70 13.40
N LEU A 44 20.27 19.65 14.70
CA LEU A 44 19.95 18.51 15.55
C LEU A 44 18.44 18.42 15.81
N THR A 45 17.80 19.57 16.01
CA THR A 45 16.36 19.70 16.21
C THR A 45 15.59 19.24 14.97
N GLU A 46 15.99 19.66 13.76
CA GLU A 46 15.39 19.21 12.50
C GLU A 46 15.52 17.70 12.31
N ARG A 47 16.70 17.13 12.62
CA ARG A 47 16.89 15.67 12.58
C ARG A 47 15.98 14.93 13.57
N LYS A 48 15.82 15.46 14.79
CA LYS A 48 14.90 14.89 15.78
C LYS A 48 13.44 14.96 15.30
N ARG A 49 13.00 16.09 14.72
CA ARG A 49 11.66 16.23 14.11
C ARG A 49 11.44 15.22 12.99
N LYS A 50 12.40 15.08 12.07
CA LYS A 50 12.33 14.10 10.97
C LYS A 50 12.20 12.68 11.50
N GLY A 51 13.01 12.29 12.49
CA GLY A 51 12.93 10.99 13.13
C GLY A 51 11.60 10.74 13.84
N PHE A 52 11.07 11.73 14.55
CA PHE A 52 9.76 11.65 15.20
C PHE A 52 8.63 11.41 14.18
N TRP A 53 8.60 12.18 13.08
CA TRP A 53 7.60 12.01 12.03
C TRP A 53 7.73 10.68 11.30
N GLN A 54 8.94 10.15 11.10
CA GLN A 54 9.12 8.79 10.57
C GLN A 54 8.55 7.73 11.52
N LEU A 55 8.65 7.94 12.83
CA LEU A 55 8.03 7.04 13.82
C LEU A 55 6.51 7.14 13.82
N VAL A 56 5.94 8.34 13.69
CA VAL A 56 4.49 8.54 13.46
C VAL A 56 4.04 7.82 12.21
N GLN A 57 4.80 7.93 11.12
CA GLN A 57 4.50 7.23 9.88
C GLN A 57 4.52 5.70 10.06
N THR A 58 5.49 5.22 10.82
CA THR A 58 5.63 3.79 11.13
C THR A 58 4.49 3.29 12.03
N ASP A 59 4.06 4.10 13.01
CA ASP A 59 2.97 3.75 13.93
C ASP A 59 1.65 3.53 13.20
N TYR A 60 1.25 4.42 12.29
CA TYR A 60 0.02 4.19 11.52
C TYR A 60 0.16 2.98 10.59
N CYS A 61 1.34 2.73 10.01
CA CYS A 61 1.58 1.50 9.24
C CYS A 61 1.33 0.27 10.12
N PHE A 62 1.81 0.26 11.37
CA PHE A 62 1.55 -0.84 12.29
C PHE A 62 0.06 -1.00 12.66
N ARG A 63 -0.64 0.11 12.85
CA ARG A 63 -2.09 0.09 13.12
C ARG A 63 -2.89 -0.40 11.90
N LEU A 64 -2.59 0.15 10.73
CA LEU A 64 -3.33 -0.09 9.50
C LEU A 64 -3.05 -1.49 8.94
N TYR A 65 -1.77 -1.85 8.81
CA TYR A 65 -1.36 -3.17 8.34
C TYR A 65 -1.63 -4.22 9.40
N PHE A 66 -1.05 -4.11 10.59
CA PHE A 66 -1.03 -5.24 11.53
C PHE A 66 -2.14 -5.22 12.59
N GLY A 67 -3.02 -4.22 12.59
CA GLY A 67 -4.08 -4.09 13.59
C GLY A 67 -3.55 -3.86 15.01
N ARG A 68 -2.33 -3.33 15.14
CA ARG A 68 -1.74 -2.98 16.43
C ARG A 68 -2.45 -1.75 17.02
N PRO A 69 -2.49 -1.61 18.35
CA PRO A 69 -2.93 -0.36 18.98
C PRO A 69 -1.96 0.79 18.63
N ALA A 70 -2.46 2.01 18.74
CA ALA A 70 -1.63 3.22 18.63
C ALA A 70 -0.60 3.28 19.76
N MET A 71 0.67 3.52 19.41
CA MET A 71 1.74 3.70 20.40
C MET A 71 2.12 5.17 20.53
N ILE A 72 2.63 5.78 19.46
CA ILE A 72 3.03 7.20 19.46
C ILE A 72 1.88 8.13 19.03
N THR A 73 0.93 7.64 18.23
CA THR A 73 -0.21 8.45 17.79
C THR A 73 -1.31 8.57 18.84
N ASN A 74 -1.25 7.79 19.93
CA ASN A 74 -2.18 7.91 21.06
C ASN A 74 -1.77 8.98 22.09
N ILE A 75 -0.57 9.55 21.95
CA ILE A 75 -0.07 10.58 22.86
C ILE A 75 -0.23 11.95 22.23
N LYS A 76 -0.47 12.96 23.06
CA LYS A 76 -0.40 14.36 22.62
C LYS A 76 1.06 14.71 22.33
N PHE A 77 1.35 15.12 21.11
CA PHE A 77 2.67 15.58 20.71
C PHE A 77 2.60 17.00 20.14
N LYS A 78 3.68 17.75 20.32
CA LYS A 78 3.88 19.08 19.73
C LYS A 78 5.21 19.07 19.00
N VAL A 79 5.13 18.63 17.74
CA VAL A 79 6.27 18.51 16.84
C VAL A 79 5.86 19.07 15.49
N LYS A 80 6.49 20.18 15.09
CA LYS A 80 6.33 20.81 13.78
C LYS A 80 6.83 19.85 12.70
N LEU A 81 6.30 19.97 11.50
CA LEU A 81 6.92 19.33 10.34
C LEU A 81 8.35 19.89 10.18
N PRO A 82 9.34 19.03 9.90
CA PRO A 82 10.71 19.50 9.70
C PRO A 82 10.76 20.49 8.54
N SER A 83 11.64 21.48 8.64
CA SER A 83 11.90 22.42 7.56
C SER A 83 12.42 21.66 6.35
N LEU A 84 11.73 21.80 5.22
CA LEU A 84 12.17 21.20 3.97
C LEU A 84 13.05 22.23 3.27
N GLU A 85 14.24 21.83 2.83
CA GLU A 85 15.07 22.63 1.94
C GLU A 85 14.53 22.57 0.51
N LEU A 86 13.24 22.83 0.33
CA LEU A 86 12.62 22.91 -0.99
C LEU A 86 12.84 24.32 -1.54
N GLY A 87 13.93 24.51 -2.29
CA GLY A 87 14.10 25.71 -3.10
C GLY A 87 12.93 25.86 -4.09
N PRO A 88 12.34 27.05 -4.25
CA PRO A 88 11.08 27.26 -5.00
C PRO A 88 11.15 27.02 -6.52
N SER A 89 12.27 26.53 -7.05
CA SER A 89 12.51 26.34 -8.50
C SER A 89 12.87 24.91 -8.88
N ILE A 90 12.84 23.94 -7.94
CA ILE A 90 13.31 22.59 -8.29
C ILE A 90 12.17 21.83 -8.96
N VAL A 91 12.28 21.72 -10.27
CA VAL A 91 11.41 20.85 -11.03
C VAL A 91 11.77 19.41 -10.69
N TRP A 92 10.82 18.71 -10.07
CA TRP A 92 10.99 17.37 -9.48
C TRP A 92 11.50 16.32 -10.47
N TYR A 93 11.41 16.57 -11.78
CA TYR A 93 11.83 15.64 -12.83
C TYR A 93 13.35 15.54 -13.02
N THR A 94 14.15 16.48 -12.49
CA THR A 94 15.58 16.59 -12.89
C THR A 94 16.60 16.20 -11.83
N ILE A 95 16.23 16.08 -10.54
CA ILE A 95 17.24 15.95 -9.48
C ILE A 95 16.82 14.93 -8.42
N GLY A 96 17.51 13.80 -8.38
CA GLY A 96 17.32 12.73 -7.37
C GLY A 96 17.48 13.18 -5.90
N CYS A 97 17.99 14.39 -5.65
CA CYS A 97 18.11 15.00 -4.33
C CYS A 97 16.78 15.51 -3.75
N VAL A 98 15.77 15.80 -4.57
CA VAL A 98 14.47 16.35 -4.09
C VAL A 98 13.44 15.26 -3.77
N ILE A 99 13.63 14.08 -4.35
CA ILE A 99 12.76 12.91 -4.13
C ILE A 99 12.67 12.57 -2.62
N PRO A 100 13.78 12.50 -1.83
CA PRO A 100 13.76 12.34 -0.37
C PRO A 100 12.77 13.24 0.38
N ASP A 101 12.83 14.54 0.11
CA ASP A 101 12.05 15.51 0.86
C ASP A 101 10.60 15.55 0.38
N ALA A 102 10.38 15.47 -0.93
CA ALA A 102 9.03 15.34 -1.50
C ALA A 102 8.32 14.09 -0.97
N SER A 103 8.97 12.93 -0.98
CA SER A 103 8.35 11.71 -0.44
C SER A 103 8.09 11.80 1.06
N PHE A 104 8.98 12.45 1.82
CA PHE A 104 8.74 12.68 3.24
C PHE A 104 7.49 13.55 3.48
N VAL A 105 7.28 14.61 2.70
CA VAL A 105 6.08 15.46 2.78
C VAL A 105 4.83 14.66 2.50
N VAL A 106 4.81 13.95 1.37
CA VAL A 106 3.64 13.19 0.94
C VAL A 106 3.34 12.08 1.96
N SER A 107 4.35 11.33 2.41
CA SER A 107 4.18 10.31 3.47
C SER A 107 3.65 10.88 4.77
N SER A 108 4.10 12.08 5.17
CA SER A 108 3.62 12.75 6.39
C SER A 108 2.16 13.18 6.24
N ARG A 109 1.75 13.70 5.07
CA ARG A 109 0.35 14.05 4.80
C ARG A 109 -0.55 12.82 4.76
N ILE A 110 -0.10 11.71 4.16
CA ILE A 110 -0.81 10.43 4.23
C ILE A 110 -0.96 9.98 5.69
N ALA A 111 0.09 10.10 6.51
CA ALA A 111 0.04 9.77 7.93
C ALA A 111 -1.07 10.54 8.66
N VAL A 112 -1.19 11.86 8.40
CA VAL A 112 -2.23 12.71 8.99
C VAL A 112 -3.62 12.27 8.56
N ILE A 113 -3.84 11.99 7.27
CA ILE A 113 -5.12 11.49 6.76
C ILE A 113 -5.50 10.16 7.44
N VAL A 114 -4.53 9.25 7.62
CA VAL A 114 -4.76 7.97 8.28
C VAL A 114 -5.00 8.14 9.79
N MET A 115 -4.36 9.10 10.45
CA MET A 115 -4.67 9.45 11.85
C MET A 115 -6.11 9.92 11.98
N GLU A 116 -6.56 10.83 11.09
CA GLU A 116 -7.94 11.31 11.06
C GLU A 116 -8.94 10.16 10.82
N PHE A 117 -8.59 9.20 9.96
CA PHE A 117 -9.39 7.99 9.79
C PHE A 117 -9.54 7.20 11.09
N PHE A 118 -8.46 7.02 11.85
CA PHE A 118 -8.55 6.28 13.12
C PHE A 118 -9.31 7.04 14.20
N ASP A 119 -9.11 8.35 14.33
CA ASP A 119 -9.86 9.19 15.26
C ASP A 119 -11.37 9.09 14.97
N PHE A 120 -11.71 9.09 13.68
CA PHE A 120 -13.08 8.90 13.21
C PHE A 120 -13.63 7.50 13.53
N LEU A 121 -12.85 6.44 13.27
CA LEU A 121 -13.23 5.06 13.61
C LEU A 121 -13.46 4.86 15.11
N GLU A 122 -12.62 5.45 15.94
CA GLU A 122 -12.69 5.34 17.41
C GLU A 122 -13.89 6.11 17.97
N GLY A 123 -14.27 7.22 17.33
CA GLY A 123 -15.50 7.96 17.64
C GLY A 123 -16.80 7.30 17.18
N HIS A 124 -16.75 6.31 16.27
CA HIS A 124 -17.92 5.66 15.67
C HIS A 124 -17.83 4.12 15.77
N PRO A 125 -18.12 3.52 16.94
CA PRO A 125 -17.98 2.08 17.15
C PRO A 125 -19.01 1.25 16.39
N GLU A 126 -20.16 1.84 16.03
CA GLU A 126 -21.20 1.26 15.17
C GLU A 126 -20.76 1.29 13.70
N ARG A 127 -19.93 0.30 13.34
CA ARG A 127 -19.38 0.16 11.99
C ARG A 127 -20.44 -0.30 10.98
N GLY A 128 -20.36 0.19 9.75
CA GLY A 128 -21.22 -0.24 8.64
C GLY A 128 -22.57 0.50 8.52
N SER A 129 -22.79 1.59 9.25
CA SER A 129 -23.97 2.44 9.06
C SER A 129 -23.83 3.35 7.82
N ASN A 130 -24.85 3.41 6.97
CA ASN A 130 -24.86 4.13 5.68
C ASN A 130 -24.50 5.63 5.74
N GLY A 131 -24.52 6.26 6.92
CA GLY A 131 -24.22 7.70 7.09
C GLY A 131 -22.73 8.05 7.23
N VAL A 132 -21.84 7.06 7.24
CA VAL A 132 -20.43 7.21 7.67
C VAL A 132 -19.45 6.92 6.53
N ASP A 133 -19.93 6.35 5.42
CA ASP A 133 -19.15 6.02 4.22
C ASP A 133 -18.56 7.26 3.54
N TRP A 134 -19.28 8.39 3.53
CA TRP A 134 -18.81 9.63 2.87
C TRP A 134 -17.50 10.16 3.43
N LYS A 135 -17.26 9.99 4.74
CA LYS A 135 -16.03 10.48 5.38
C LYS A 135 -14.83 9.64 4.96
N ILE A 136 -14.99 8.32 4.91
CA ILE A 136 -13.93 7.41 4.45
C ILE A 136 -13.64 7.67 2.98
N GLU A 137 -14.67 7.88 2.15
CA GLU A 137 -14.48 8.26 0.76
C GLU A 137 -13.72 9.57 0.62
N SER A 138 -14.08 10.59 1.41
CA SER A 138 -13.38 11.87 1.41
C SER A 138 -11.91 11.75 1.82
N LEU A 139 -11.59 10.87 2.78
CA LEU A 139 -10.19 10.61 3.17
C LEU A 139 -9.44 9.85 2.07
N CYS A 140 -10.09 8.91 1.37
CA CYS A 140 -9.50 8.23 0.22
C CYS A 140 -9.23 9.22 -0.93
N ASP A 141 -10.18 10.11 -1.21
CA ASP A 141 -10.03 11.17 -2.22
C ASP A 141 -8.82 12.05 -1.92
N GLN A 142 -8.63 12.44 -0.65
CA GLN A 142 -7.46 13.22 -0.26
C GLN A 142 -6.13 12.50 -0.53
N ILE A 143 -6.05 11.18 -0.33
CA ILE A 143 -4.85 10.40 -0.65
C ILE A 143 -4.63 10.33 -2.17
N GLU A 144 -5.68 10.04 -2.95
CA GLU A 144 -5.58 9.98 -4.41
C GLU A 144 -5.18 11.34 -5.00
N SER A 145 -5.85 12.42 -4.60
CA SER A 145 -5.51 13.79 -4.99
C SER A 145 -4.07 14.13 -4.64
N LEU A 146 -3.60 13.76 -3.44
CA LEU A 146 -2.22 14.01 -3.05
C LEU A 146 -1.21 13.29 -3.96
N LEU A 147 -1.48 12.04 -4.35
CA LEU A 147 -0.61 11.29 -5.27
C LEU A 147 -0.61 11.90 -6.68
N VAL A 148 -1.76 12.43 -7.12
CA VAL A 148 -1.93 13.11 -8.42
C VAL A 148 -1.26 14.49 -8.43
N ASP A 149 -1.50 15.31 -7.41
CA ASP A 149 -0.95 16.67 -7.29
C ASP A 149 0.58 16.66 -7.29
N TRP A 150 1.17 15.65 -6.63
CA TRP A 150 2.61 15.44 -6.58
C TRP A 150 3.12 14.60 -7.76
N LYS A 151 2.24 14.22 -8.69
CA LYS A 151 2.55 13.49 -9.94
C LYS A 151 3.31 12.19 -9.74
N ILE A 152 3.17 11.54 -8.58
CA ILE A 152 4.01 10.41 -8.17
C ILE A 152 3.98 9.26 -9.19
N GLU A 153 2.79 8.94 -9.72
CA GLU A 153 2.61 7.91 -10.75
C GLU A 153 3.28 8.29 -12.08
N GLU A 154 3.12 9.54 -12.54
CA GLU A 154 3.74 10.06 -13.77
C GLU A 154 5.28 10.05 -13.66
N VAL A 155 5.84 10.45 -12.51
CA VAL A 155 7.28 10.40 -12.26
C VAL A 155 7.80 8.98 -12.38
N LEU A 156 7.12 8.04 -11.71
CA LEU A 156 7.54 6.64 -11.62
C LEU A 156 7.55 5.95 -12.99
N GLU A 157 6.55 6.26 -13.82
CA GLU A 157 6.41 5.69 -15.17
C GLU A 157 7.43 6.27 -16.16
N ASN A 158 7.73 7.57 -16.07
CA ASN A 158 8.62 8.26 -16.99
C ASN A 158 10.12 8.16 -16.62
N ASP A 159 10.44 7.80 -15.37
CA ASP A 159 11.83 7.66 -14.93
C ASP A 159 12.49 6.44 -15.57
N THR A 160 13.43 6.70 -16.49
CA THR A 160 14.19 5.66 -17.20
C THR A 160 15.39 5.14 -16.39
N HIS A 161 15.73 5.77 -15.26
CA HIS A 161 16.87 5.43 -14.44
C HIS A 161 16.46 4.66 -13.19
N PRO A 162 16.80 3.36 -13.08
CA PRO A 162 16.51 2.62 -11.87
C PRO A 162 17.50 3.05 -10.76
N GLY A 163 17.09 4.03 -9.97
CA GLY A 163 17.85 4.56 -8.83
C GLY A 163 17.08 4.48 -7.50
N PRO A 164 17.72 4.81 -6.36
CA PRO A 164 17.07 4.82 -5.05
C PRO A 164 15.82 5.71 -4.99
N GLY A 165 15.81 6.82 -5.73
CA GLY A 165 14.65 7.71 -5.83
C GLY A 165 13.42 7.03 -6.44
N LYS A 166 13.60 6.27 -7.52
CA LYS A 166 12.51 5.51 -8.18
C LYS A 166 11.83 4.52 -7.21
N TRP A 167 12.65 3.82 -6.42
CA TRP A 167 12.15 2.89 -5.40
C TRP A 167 11.39 3.58 -4.28
N MET A 168 11.81 4.77 -3.89
CA MET A 168 11.17 5.52 -2.81
C MET A 168 9.84 6.13 -3.25
N LEU A 169 9.74 6.59 -4.50
CA LEU A 169 8.46 7.01 -5.10
C LEU A 169 7.49 5.84 -5.25
N ALA A 170 8.02 4.67 -5.62
CA ALA A 170 7.24 3.45 -5.64
C ALA A 170 6.72 3.04 -4.25
N ASP A 171 7.58 3.05 -3.22
CA ASP A 171 7.16 2.75 -1.85
C ASP A 171 6.04 3.68 -1.39
N LEU A 172 6.20 4.98 -1.65
CA LEU A 172 5.19 6.00 -1.39
C LEU A 172 3.86 5.74 -2.11
N LEU A 173 3.92 5.46 -3.42
CA LEU A 173 2.74 5.20 -4.25
C LEU A 173 1.97 3.96 -3.76
N LEU A 174 2.72 2.88 -3.52
CA LEU A 174 2.17 1.61 -3.03
C LEU A 174 1.57 1.79 -1.63
N ASN A 175 2.22 2.54 -0.75
CA ASN A 175 1.73 2.83 0.60
C ASN A 175 0.44 3.68 0.59
N GLY A 176 0.32 4.64 -0.33
CA GLY A 176 -0.90 5.42 -0.54
C GLY A 176 -2.08 4.54 -0.98
N TYR A 177 -1.90 3.74 -2.04
CA TYR A 177 -2.95 2.81 -2.52
C TYR A 177 -3.34 1.76 -1.47
N MET A 178 -2.36 1.24 -0.74
CA MET A 178 -2.59 0.30 0.35
C MET A 178 -3.39 0.93 1.49
N SER A 179 -3.14 2.21 1.79
CA SER A 179 -3.89 2.92 2.81
C SER A 179 -5.37 3.01 2.44
N ILE A 180 -5.69 3.35 1.19
CA ILE A 180 -7.07 3.39 0.66
C ILE A 180 -7.76 2.04 0.82
N ILE A 181 -7.11 0.95 0.36
CA ILE A 181 -7.68 -0.40 0.43
C ILE A 181 -7.96 -0.81 1.88
N LEU A 182 -7.04 -0.51 2.81
CA LEU A 182 -7.15 -0.97 4.19
C LEU A 182 -8.08 -0.12 5.05
N MET A 183 -8.17 1.19 4.82
CA MET A 183 -9.14 2.04 5.51
C MET A 183 -10.56 1.54 5.22
N ARG A 184 -10.86 1.25 3.95
CA ARG A 184 -12.15 0.67 3.54
C ARG A 184 -12.41 -0.68 4.22
N ARG A 185 -11.43 -1.59 4.19
CA ARG A 185 -11.56 -2.93 4.81
C ARG A 185 -11.77 -2.89 6.31
N LYS A 186 -11.06 -2.01 7.01
CA LYS A 186 -11.20 -1.88 8.47
C LYS A 186 -12.58 -1.37 8.88
N TRP A 187 -13.21 -0.55 8.05
CA TRP A 187 -14.56 -0.07 8.28
C TRP A 187 -15.59 -1.21 8.22
N TYR A 188 -15.59 -2.00 7.15
CA TYR A 188 -16.58 -3.08 6.96
C TYR A 188 -16.30 -4.39 7.75
N ARG A 189 -15.30 -4.40 8.66
CA ARG A 189 -14.94 -5.56 9.51
C ARG A 189 -14.72 -6.87 8.72
N ASP A 190 -13.62 -6.91 7.96
CA ASP A 190 -13.12 -8.05 7.16
C ASP A 190 -13.68 -8.14 5.73
N TRP A 191 -13.38 -9.25 5.03
CA TRP A 191 -13.59 -9.55 3.60
C TRP A 191 -15.07 -9.67 3.19
N ASP A 192 -15.94 -8.82 3.71
CA ASP A 192 -17.32 -8.76 3.24
C ASP A 192 -17.36 -8.23 1.80
N ASP A 193 -18.33 -8.68 1.00
CA ASP A 193 -18.52 -8.23 -0.39
C ASP A 193 -18.70 -6.70 -0.44
N ALA A 194 -19.23 -6.09 0.63
CA ALA A 194 -19.36 -4.65 0.80
C ALA A 194 -18.03 -3.89 0.90
N SER A 195 -16.96 -4.57 1.32
CA SER A 195 -15.61 -3.98 1.41
C SER A 195 -14.92 -3.83 0.05
N ILE A 196 -15.39 -4.55 -0.98
CA ILE A 196 -14.86 -4.53 -2.34
C ILE A 196 -15.66 -3.54 -3.16
N THR A 197 -15.14 -2.33 -3.30
CA THR A 197 -15.77 -1.27 -4.08
C THR A 197 -15.03 -1.05 -5.39
N GLU A 198 -15.69 -0.39 -6.34
CA GLU A 198 -15.09 0.00 -7.63
C GLU A 198 -13.76 0.75 -7.42
N ARG A 199 -13.73 1.68 -6.45
CA ARG A 199 -12.50 2.37 -6.04
C ARG A 199 -11.43 1.39 -5.58
N SER A 200 -11.73 0.47 -4.67
CA SER A 200 -10.77 -0.51 -4.18
C SER A 200 -10.18 -1.37 -5.31
N LEU A 201 -10.98 -1.68 -6.35
CA LEU A 201 -10.52 -2.40 -7.54
C LEU A 201 -9.60 -1.52 -8.40
N HIS A 202 -10.01 -0.26 -8.64
CA HIS A 202 -9.22 0.72 -9.39
C HIS A 202 -7.83 0.92 -8.78
N VAL A 203 -7.74 1.23 -7.48
CA VAL A 203 -6.42 1.37 -6.81
C VAL A 203 -5.67 0.04 -6.71
N SER A 204 -6.35 -1.10 -6.62
CA SER A 204 -5.66 -2.41 -6.65
C SER A 204 -4.99 -2.67 -8.01
N ARG A 205 -5.64 -2.32 -9.12
CA ARG A 205 -5.04 -2.42 -10.46
C ARG A 205 -3.85 -1.50 -10.62
N LYS A 206 -3.96 -0.25 -10.16
CA LYS A 206 -2.84 0.70 -10.17
C LYS A 206 -1.66 0.21 -9.32
N PHE A 207 -1.93 -0.32 -8.13
CA PHE A 207 -0.92 -0.93 -7.26
C PHE A 207 -0.17 -2.06 -7.97
N LEU A 208 -0.89 -3.01 -8.58
CA LEU A 208 -0.26 -4.13 -9.27
C LEU A 208 0.50 -3.70 -10.53
N LYS A 209 0.00 -2.69 -11.26
CA LYS A 209 0.73 -2.09 -12.39
C LYS A 209 2.09 -1.52 -11.95
N ALA A 210 2.11 -0.72 -10.88
CA ALA A 210 3.34 -0.19 -10.31
C ALA A 210 4.28 -1.30 -9.82
N PHE A 211 3.74 -2.35 -9.18
CA PHE A 211 4.51 -3.51 -8.75
C PHE A 211 5.18 -4.26 -9.91
N ILE A 212 4.46 -4.47 -11.02
CA ILE A 212 5.01 -5.10 -12.23
C ILE A 212 6.14 -4.24 -12.79
N LEU A 213 5.90 -2.93 -12.96
CA LEU A 213 6.89 -1.98 -13.50
C LEU A 213 8.21 -2.02 -12.71
N LEU A 214 8.12 -2.08 -11.38
CA LEU A 214 9.30 -2.18 -10.51
C LEU A 214 10.02 -3.52 -10.59
N SER A 215 9.25 -4.60 -10.72
CA SER A 215 9.81 -5.95 -10.87
C SER A 215 10.57 -6.11 -12.19
N GLU A 216 10.17 -5.36 -13.23
CA GLU A 216 10.80 -5.35 -14.54
C GLU A 216 12.01 -4.41 -14.62
N ALA A 217 12.08 -3.35 -13.80
CA ALA A 217 13.10 -2.30 -13.82
C ALA A 217 14.52 -2.70 -13.31
N GLN A 218 14.90 -3.98 -13.43
CA GLN A 218 16.19 -4.61 -13.07
C GLN A 218 17.30 -3.67 -12.56
N THR A 219 17.64 -3.74 -11.26
CA THR A 219 18.89 -3.18 -10.73
C THR A 219 19.67 -4.15 -9.86
N LYS A 220 21.01 -4.13 -10.02
CA LYS A 220 21.98 -4.86 -9.20
C LYS A 220 22.14 -4.28 -7.78
N VAL A 221 21.63 -3.06 -7.54
CA VAL A 221 21.72 -2.39 -6.24
C VAL A 221 20.61 -2.93 -5.34
N GLY A 222 20.99 -3.84 -4.45
CA GLY A 222 20.10 -4.46 -3.49
C GLY A 222 19.42 -3.43 -2.57
N PHE A 223 18.14 -3.19 -2.85
CA PHE A 223 17.02 -3.45 -1.93
C PHE A 223 17.32 -3.33 -0.42
N MET A 224 17.46 -2.10 0.08
CA MET A 224 17.54 -1.83 1.53
C MET A 224 16.52 -0.80 2.03
N THR A 225 15.68 -0.23 1.17
CA THR A 225 14.71 0.81 1.57
C THR A 225 13.24 0.44 1.38
N ILE A 226 12.90 -0.77 0.91
CA ILE A 226 11.48 -1.19 0.85
C ILE A 226 11.05 -1.64 2.25
N ASN A 227 10.48 -0.69 3.00
CA ASN A 227 10.05 -0.89 4.37
C ASN A 227 9.14 -2.11 4.52
N PHE A 228 9.51 -2.91 5.51
CA PHE A 228 9.03 -4.24 5.84
C PHE A 228 7.56 -4.26 6.27
N ALA A 229 6.72 -4.96 5.49
CA ALA A 229 5.50 -5.59 6.00
C ALA A 229 5.07 -6.70 5.02
N GLY A 230 5.41 -7.95 5.33
CA GLY A 230 4.95 -9.10 4.54
C GLY A 230 3.42 -9.23 4.49
N ALA A 231 2.90 -10.12 3.62
CA ALA A 231 1.48 -10.49 3.42
C ALA A 231 0.55 -9.35 3.02
N TYR A 232 0.62 -8.19 3.66
CA TYR A 232 -0.19 -7.01 3.37
C TYR A 232 0.09 -6.44 1.97
N ARG A 233 1.27 -6.70 1.40
CA ARG A 233 1.59 -6.41 -0.01
C ARG A 233 0.74 -7.19 -1.02
N PHE A 234 0.10 -8.29 -0.60
CA PHE A 234 -0.84 -9.05 -1.43
C PHE A 234 -2.29 -8.62 -1.20
N MET A 235 -2.55 -7.59 -0.39
CA MET A 235 -3.92 -7.16 -0.15
C MET A 235 -4.60 -6.64 -1.42
N ALA A 236 -3.88 -5.91 -2.27
CA ALA A 236 -4.36 -5.53 -3.60
C ALA A 236 -4.65 -6.76 -4.48
N LEU A 237 -3.74 -7.74 -4.46
CA LEU A 237 -3.91 -9.01 -5.17
C LEU A 237 -5.15 -9.78 -4.68
N PHE A 238 -5.31 -9.88 -3.36
CA PHE A 238 -6.46 -10.54 -2.73
C PHE A 238 -7.76 -9.75 -2.96
N THR A 239 -7.72 -8.42 -3.11
CA THR A 239 -8.89 -7.62 -3.56
C THR A 239 -9.36 -8.12 -4.92
N LEU A 240 -8.45 -8.18 -5.89
CA LEU A 240 -8.79 -8.62 -7.25
C LEU A 240 -9.19 -10.10 -7.26
N PHE A 241 -8.49 -10.95 -6.50
CA PHE A 241 -8.84 -12.36 -6.34
C PHE A 241 -10.28 -12.55 -5.83
N SER A 242 -10.66 -11.81 -4.79
CA SER A 242 -12.00 -11.88 -4.20
C SER A 242 -13.07 -11.34 -5.16
N SER A 243 -12.76 -10.26 -5.88
CA SER A 243 -13.63 -9.74 -6.94
C SER A 243 -13.83 -10.75 -8.07
N LEU A 244 -12.77 -11.42 -8.52
CA LEU A 244 -12.84 -12.47 -9.53
C LEU A 244 -13.70 -13.62 -9.05
N LEU A 245 -13.50 -14.11 -7.82
CA LEU A 245 -14.37 -15.15 -7.25
C LEU A 245 -15.85 -14.72 -7.26
N ASN A 246 -16.13 -13.45 -6.95
CA ASN A 246 -17.48 -12.89 -7.01
C ASN A 246 -18.05 -12.81 -8.43
N CYS A 247 -17.22 -12.51 -9.43
CA CYS A 247 -17.55 -12.54 -10.86
C CYS A 247 -17.69 -13.96 -11.45
N TYR A 248 -17.51 -15.02 -10.67
CA TYR A 248 -17.79 -16.38 -11.12
C TYR A 248 -18.83 -17.09 -10.26
N LYS A 249 -19.51 -16.35 -9.36
CA LYS A 249 -20.71 -16.84 -8.67
C LYS A 249 -21.88 -16.96 -9.67
N PRO A 250 -22.71 -18.02 -9.59
CA PRO A 250 -23.69 -18.38 -10.63
C PRO A 250 -24.84 -17.39 -10.88
N TYR A 251 -24.94 -16.27 -10.14
CA TYR A 251 -26.10 -15.37 -10.16
C TYR A 251 -25.81 -13.87 -10.40
N ARG A 252 -24.56 -13.46 -10.70
CA ARG A 252 -24.24 -12.05 -11.01
C ARG A 252 -24.04 -11.82 -12.51
N VAL A 253 -24.40 -10.62 -13.00
CA VAL A 253 -24.08 -10.15 -14.35
C VAL A 253 -22.61 -9.75 -14.36
N HIS A 254 -21.80 -10.49 -15.12
CA HIS A 254 -20.34 -10.36 -15.07
C HIS A 254 -19.82 -9.37 -16.11
N ASP A 255 -19.01 -8.40 -15.68
CA ASP A 255 -18.09 -7.71 -16.59
C ASP A 255 -16.93 -8.65 -16.92
N THR A 256 -17.13 -9.46 -17.95
CA THR A 256 -16.16 -10.46 -18.40
C THR A 256 -14.86 -9.86 -18.92
N VAL A 257 -14.85 -8.58 -19.35
CA VAL A 257 -13.67 -7.93 -19.91
C VAL A 257 -12.72 -7.55 -18.77
N SER A 258 -13.24 -6.82 -17.77
CA SER A 258 -12.47 -6.46 -16.58
C SER A 258 -11.95 -7.68 -15.82
N ALA A 259 -12.76 -8.74 -15.71
CA ALA A 259 -12.33 -10.00 -15.10
C ALA A 259 -11.17 -10.68 -15.88
N SER A 260 -11.16 -10.58 -17.21
CA SER A 260 -10.08 -11.13 -18.04
C SER A 260 -8.77 -10.37 -17.85
N GLU A 261 -8.85 -9.05 -17.78
CA GLU A 261 -7.70 -8.17 -17.56
C GLU A 261 -7.11 -8.35 -16.16
N ASP A 262 -7.96 -8.45 -15.14
CA ASP A 262 -7.55 -8.72 -13.76
C ASP A 262 -6.83 -10.08 -13.66
N LEU A 263 -7.35 -11.13 -14.31
CA LEU A 263 -6.70 -12.44 -14.37
C LEU A 263 -5.31 -12.37 -15.04
N LEU A 264 -5.20 -11.66 -16.17
CA LEU A 264 -3.93 -11.48 -16.87
C LEU A 264 -2.91 -10.72 -16.00
N MET A 265 -3.36 -9.68 -15.30
CA MET A 265 -2.53 -8.91 -14.37
C MET A 265 -2.01 -9.79 -13.23
N MET A 266 -2.86 -10.64 -12.65
CA MET A 266 -2.47 -11.61 -11.63
C MET A 266 -1.41 -12.61 -12.13
N THR A 267 -1.55 -13.12 -13.35
CA THR A 267 -0.57 -14.01 -13.97
C THR A 267 0.77 -13.30 -14.16
N ARG A 268 0.76 -12.04 -14.62
CA ARG A 268 1.98 -11.23 -14.78
C ARG A 268 2.70 -11.00 -13.46
N VAL A 269 1.98 -10.71 -12.38
CA VAL A 269 2.56 -10.57 -11.03
C VAL A 269 3.25 -11.86 -10.59
N CYS A 270 2.62 -13.02 -10.82
CA CYS A 270 3.22 -14.32 -10.52
C CYS A 270 4.49 -14.55 -11.35
N SER A 271 4.48 -14.25 -12.64
CA SER A 271 5.65 -14.38 -13.51
C SER A 271 6.78 -13.43 -13.10
N ALA A 272 6.48 -12.18 -12.78
CA ALA A 272 7.45 -11.18 -12.33
C ALA A 272 8.12 -11.60 -11.00
N SER A 273 7.36 -12.25 -10.10
CA SER A 273 7.88 -12.73 -8.82
C SER A 273 8.87 -13.90 -8.94
N LYS A 274 8.82 -14.65 -10.05
CA LYS A 274 9.74 -15.77 -10.31
C LYS A 274 11.14 -15.28 -10.73
N ASN A 275 11.31 -13.98 -10.96
CA ASN A 275 12.59 -13.42 -11.35
C ASN A 275 13.59 -13.43 -10.17
N PRO A 276 14.69 -14.20 -10.25
CA PRO A 276 15.63 -14.39 -9.14
C PRO A 276 16.41 -13.13 -8.73
N THR A 277 16.35 -12.03 -9.49
CA THR A 277 16.93 -10.74 -9.11
C THR A 277 16.03 -9.94 -8.16
N VAL A 278 14.71 -10.14 -8.22
CA VAL A 278 13.71 -9.39 -7.45
C VAL A 278 13.51 -9.99 -6.05
N MET A 279 13.66 -11.32 -5.89
CA MET A 279 13.18 -12.03 -4.70
C MET A 279 14.22 -12.91 -4.00
N LYS A 280 15.51 -12.54 -4.05
CA LYS A 280 16.59 -13.48 -3.70
C LYS A 280 16.60 -14.03 -2.26
N LYS A 281 15.91 -13.42 -1.27
CA LYS A 281 15.96 -13.88 0.14
C LYS A 281 14.74 -13.46 1.00
N GLY A 282 13.53 -13.96 0.71
CA GLY A 282 12.40 -13.77 1.63
C GLY A 282 11.40 -14.94 1.63
N PRO A 283 10.74 -15.25 2.75
CA PRO A 283 9.67 -16.25 2.80
C PRO A 283 8.38 -15.65 2.22
N TRP A 284 8.29 -15.58 0.90
CA TRP A 284 7.12 -15.06 0.20
C TRP A 284 6.09 -16.18 -0.03
N PRO A 285 4.78 -15.94 0.11
CA PRO A 285 3.74 -16.93 -0.18
C PRO A 285 3.49 -17.08 -1.70
N MET A 286 4.51 -16.90 -2.55
CA MET A 286 4.34 -16.93 -4.00
C MET A 286 3.87 -18.30 -4.50
N GLU A 287 4.32 -19.39 -3.88
CA GLU A 287 3.79 -20.73 -4.15
C GLU A 287 2.29 -20.82 -3.84
N ALA A 288 1.84 -20.30 -2.71
CA ALA A 288 0.43 -20.29 -2.33
C ALA A 288 -0.41 -19.44 -3.28
N ILE A 289 0.11 -18.28 -3.70
CA ILE A 289 -0.53 -17.40 -4.67
C ILE A 289 -0.64 -18.08 -6.05
N GLU A 290 0.41 -18.75 -6.49
CA GLU A 290 0.40 -19.50 -7.75
C GLU A 290 -0.61 -20.66 -7.68
N THR A 291 -0.68 -21.37 -6.55
CA THR A 291 -1.70 -22.41 -6.33
C THR A 291 -3.11 -21.83 -6.38
N LEU A 292 -3.34 -20.69 -5.71
CA LEU A 292 -4.64 -20.01 -5.72
C LEU A 292 -5.02 -19.53 -7.13
N LEU A 293 -4.06 -19.00 -7.89
CA LEU A 293 -4.28 -18.57 -9.28
C LEU A 293 -4.64 -19.76 -10.18
N LYS A 294 -3.92 -20.88 -10.08
CA LYS A 294 -4.25 -22.12 -10.81
C LYS A 294 -5.63 -22.66 -10.45
N ALA A 295 -5.99 -22.62 -9.16
CA ALA A 295 -7.31 -23.02 -8.70
C ALA A 295 -8.40 -22.11 -9.28
N LEU A 296 -8.19 -20.78 -9.31
CA LEU A 296 -9.07 -19.84 -9.98
C LEU A 296 -9.22 -20.14 -11.47
N GLN A 297 -8.12 -20.28 -12.21
CA GLN A 297 -8.13 -20.61 -13.64
C GLN A 297 -8.91 -21.89 -13.91
N HIS A 298 -8.76 -22.91 -13.05
CA HIS A 298 -9.51 -24.16 -13.13
C HIS A 298 -11.01 -23.99 -12.83
N ILE A 299 -11.38 -23.23 -11.79
CA ILE A 299 -12.78 -22.92 -11.47
C ILE A 299 -13.44 -22.18 -12.63
N ILE A 300 -12.73 -21.20 -13.20
CA ILE A 300 -13.17 -20.44 -14.37
C ILE A 300 -13.38 -21.39 -15.56
N ALA A 301 -12.37 -22.20 -15.91
CA ALA A 301 -12.47 -23.16 -17.00
C ALA A 301 -13.67 -24.11 -16.85
N ARG A 302 -13.90 -24.64 -15.64
CA ARG A 302 -15.03 -25.53 -15.35
C ARG A 302 -16.40 -24.83 -15.44
N ASN A 303 -16.49 -23.59 -14.98
CA ASN A 303 -17.74 -22.81 -15.08
C ASN A 303 -18.05 -22.40 -16.53
N LEU A 304 -17.02 -22.26 -17.38
CA LEU A 304 -17.15 -21.97 -18.81
C LEU A 304 -17.67 -23.16 -19.62
N GLU A 305 -17.52 -24.40 -19.14
CA GLU A 305 -18.07 -25.61 -19.76
C GLU A 305 -19.58 -25.79 -19.51
N SER A 306 -20.18 -24.96 -18.64
CA SER A 306 -21.62 -24.97 -18.41
C SER A 306 -22.37 -24.33 -19.59
N PRO A 307 -23.40 -24.98 -20.16
CA PRO A 307 -24.11 -24.51 -21.36
C PRO A 307 -24.67 -23.08 -21.28
N CYS A 308 -24.94 -22.59 -20.06
CA CYS A 308 -25.43 -21.23 -19.83
C CYS A 308 -24.37 -20.13 -20.00
N TYR A 309 -23.07 -20.46 -19.95
CA TYR A 309 -21.95 -19.49 -19.98
C TYR A 309 -21.27 -19.39 -21.37
N VAL A 310 -21.33 -20.44 -22.17
CA VAL A 310 -20.64 -20.56 -23.47
C VAL A 310 -21.05 -19.48 -24.48
N LEU A 311 -22.28 -18.95 -24.41
CA LEU A 311 -22.82 -18.02 -25.39
C LEU A 311 -22.25 -16.59 -25.33
N ARG A 312 -21.55 -16.18 -24.25
CA ARG A 312 -21.03 -14.80 -24.10
C ARG A 312 -19.51 -14.66 -24.24
N LEU A 313 -18.76 -15.77 -24.27
CA LEU A 313 -17.29 -15.77 -24.17
C LEU A 313 -16.51 -15.96 -25.47
N THR A 314 -17.18 -16.26 -26.59
CA THR A 314 -16.51 -16.42 -27.88
C THR A 314 -15.78 -15.16 -28.37
N LYS A 315 -16.01 -13.99 -27.74
CA LYS A 315 -15.41 -12.70 -28.13
C LYS A 315 -14.21 -12.21 -27.31
N SER A 316 -13.89 -12.76 -26.14
CA SER A 316 -12.74 -12.25 -25.34
C SER A 316 -11.43 -12.99 -25.68
N THR A 317 -10.62 -12.39 -26.55
CA THR A 317 -9.25 -12.83 -26.86
C THR A 317 -8.30 -12.74 -25.65
N VAL A 318 -8.60 -11.84 -24.71
CA VAL A 318 -7.80 -11.60 -23.49
C VAL A 318 -7.91 -12.78 -22.52
N LEU A 319 -9.13 -13.31 -22.30
CA LEU A 319 -9.33 -14.44 -21.39
C LEU A 319 -8.61 -15.72 -21.88
N ARG A 320 -8.67 -15.98 -23.19
CA ARG A 320 -7.94 -17.12 -23.79
C ARG A 320 -6.44 -17.03 -23.56
N ARG A 321 -5.88 -15.82 -23.68
CA ARG A 321 -4.45 -15.57 -23.44
C ARG A 321 -4.08 -15.72 -21.96
N ALA A 322 -4.97 -15.32 -21.05
CA ALA A 322 -4.77 -15.43 -19.60
C ALA A 322 -4.89 -16.88 -19.06
N LEU A 323 -5.64 -17.74 -19.75
CA LEU A 323 -5.78 -19.17 -19.42
C LEU A 323 -4.69 -20.05 -20.08
N SER A 324 -4.04 -19.58 -21.14
CA SER A 324 -2.96 -20.30 -21.84
C SER A 324 -1.55 -20.02 -21.31
N LEU A 325 -1.41 -19.06 -20.38
CA LEU A 325 -0.16 -18.64 -19.74
C LEU A 325 -0.06 -19.22 -18.33
#